data_AF-A0A0F9IKJ8-F1
#
_entry.id   AF-A0A0F9IKJ8-F1
#
_cell.length_a   1.000
_cell.length_b   1.000
_cell.length_c   1.000
_cell.angle_alpha   90.00
_cell.angle_beta   90.00
_cell.angle_gamma   90.00
#
_symmetry.space_group_name_H-M   'P 1'
#
loop_
_entity.id
_entity.type
_entity.pdbx_description
1 polymer ?
#
loop_
_entity_poly.entity_id
_entity_poly.type
_entity_poly.pdbx_seq_one_letter_code
_entity_poly.pdbx_strand_id
1 'polypeptide(L)' 'MPKLKGVKISEKLHDYLLDRATKRESFEDVIWRLIGMKEISKEDLKQIPPKYVGKLNQGKKIK' A
#
# COMPACT_ATOMS: atom_id res chain seq x y z
N MET A 1 3.14 -16.17 19.92
CA MET A 1 2.82 -15.37 18.71
C MET A 1 2.76 -13.90 19.10
N PRO A 2 3.59 -13.01 18.54
CA PRO A 2 3.48 -11.58 18.85
C PRO A 2 2.10 -11.07 18.40
N LYS A 3 1.36 -10.43 19.32
CA LYS A 3 0.09 -9.78 19.02
C LYS A 3 0.36 -8.68 18.00
N LEU A 4 -0.17 -8.83 16.78
CA LEU A 4 -0.14 -7.77 15.77
C LEU A 4 -0.82 -6.53 16.38
N LYS A 5 -0.03 -5.54 16.78
CA LYS A 5 -0.57 -4.24 17.18
C LYS A 5 -1.10 -3.59 15.91
N GLY A 6 -2.41 -3.43 15.82
CA GLY A 6 -3.04 -2.72 14.72
C GLY A 6 -2.45 -1.33 14.58
N VAL A 7 -2.16 -0.93 13.34
CA VAL A 7 -1.69 0.42 13.04
C VAL A 7 -2.91 1.34 13.13
N LYS A 8 -2.83 2.35 14.00
CA LYS A 8 -3.84 3.41 14.03
C LYS A 8 -3.56 4.39 12.90
N ILE A 9 -4.58 4.67 12.09
CA ILE A 9 -4.56 5.67 11.03
C ILE A 9 -5.62 6.73 11.30
N SER A 10 -5.51 7.88 10.63
CA SER A 10 -6.55 8.91 10.70
C SER A 10 -7.84 8.45 10.03
N GLU A 11 -8.98 8.96 10.50
CA GLU A 11 -10.31 8.68 9.94
C GLU A 11 -10.37 9.00 8.44
N LYS A 12 -9.84 10.16 8.03
CA LYS A 12 -9.74 10.56 6.63
C LYS A 12 -8.97 9.54 5.76
N LEU A 13 -7.88 8.96 6.28
CA LEU A 13 -7.13 7.95 5.53
C LEU A 13 -7.90 6.62 5.48
N HIS A 14 -8.59 6.27 6.56
CA HIS A 14 -9.44 5.09 6.60
C HIS A 14 -10.57 5.16 5.55
N ASP A 15 -11.30 6.26 5.50
CA ASP A 15 -12.39 6.46 4.52
C ASP A 15 -11.88 6.44 3.08
N TYR A 16 -10.72 7.07 2.85
CA TYR A 16 -10.06 7.04 1.54
C TYR A 16 -9.67 5.62 1.09
N LEU A 17 -9.22 4.77 2.02
CA LEU A 17 -8.90 3.38 1.71
C LEU A 17 -10.17 2.57 1.46
N LEU A 18 -11.24 2.80 2.22
CA LEU A 18 -12.54 2.14 2.03
C LEU A 18 -13.17 2.46 0.68
N ASP A 19 -13.18 3.73 0.28
CA ASP A 19 -13.72 4.19 -1.01
C ASP A 19 -13.06 3.48 -2.20
N ARG A 20 -11.79 3.12 -2.05
CA ARG A 20 -10.97 2.53 -3.12
C ARG A 20 -10.79 1.03 -3.00
N ALA A 21 -11.27 0.42 -1.94
CA ALA A 21 -11.20 -1.02 -1.74
C ALA A 21 -12.20 -1.73 -2.66
N THR A 22 -11.80 -2.85 -3.26
CA THR A 22 -12.74 -3.76 -3.90
C THR A 22 -13.23 -4.82 -2.90
N LYS A 23 -14.39 -5.45 -3.17
CA LYS A 23 -15.02 -6.45 -2.28
C LYS A 23 -14.14 -7.63 -1.86
N ARG A 24 -13.00 -7.86 -2.52
CA ARG A 24 -12.09 -8.98 -2.28
C ARG A 24 -10.66 -8.54 -1.91
N GLU A 25 -10.41 -7.25 -1.75
CA GLU A 25 -9.09 -6.73 -1.35
C GLU A 25 -9.00 -6.54 0.16
N SER A 26 -7.84 -6.90 0.74
CA SER A 26 -7.50 -6.48 2.10
C SER A 26 -7.02 -5.03 2.12
N PHE A 27 -7.09 -4.34 3.27
CA PHE A 27 -6.54 -3.00 3.39
C PHE A 27 -5.04 -2.92 3.05
N GLU A 28 -4.27 -3.97 3.35
CA GLU A 28 -2.86 -4.04 2.96
C GLU A 28 -2.71 -4.04 1.43
N ASP A 29 -3.53 -4.80 0.71
CA ASP A 29 -3.49 -4.86 -0.75
C ASP A 29 -3.87 -3.51 -1.38
N VAL A 30 -4.89 -2.84 -0.83
CA VAL A 30 -5.30 -1.51 -1.28
C VAL A 30 -4.16 -0.50 -1.13
N ILE A 31 -3.48 -0.50 0.02
CA ILE A 31 -2.34 0.39 0.27
C ILE A 31 -1.22 0.13 -0.74
N TRP A 32 -0.82 -1.12 -0.95
CA TRP A 32 0.25 -1.45 -1.90
C TRP A 32 -0.12 -1.11 -3.34
N ARG A 33 -1.37 -1.33 -3.75
CA ARG A 33 -1.86 -0.91 -5.06
C ARG A 33 -1.79 0.60 -5.23
N LEU A 34 -2.27 1.36 -4.24
CA LEU A 34 -2.26 2.83 -4.30
C LEU A 34 -0.84 3.40 -4.35
N ILE A 35 0.06 2.85 -3.54
CA ILE A 35 1.48 3.20 -3.58
C ILE A 35 2.06 2.85 -4.95
N GLY A 36 1.74 1.68 -5.49
CA GLY A 36 2.27 1.19 -6.76
C GLY A 36 1.73 1.89 -8.01
N MET A 37 0.57 2.53 -7.92
CA MET A 37 0.05 3.40 -8.98
C MET A 37 0.82 4.74 -9.06
N LYS A 38 1.47 5.16 -7.98
CA LYS A 38 2.24 6.41 -7.97
C LYS A 38 3.62 6.14 -8.58
N GLU A 39 4.10 7.06 -9.41
CA GLU A 39 5.50 7.06 -9.81
C GLU A 39 6.35 7.50 -8.62
N ILE A 40 7.06 6.54 -8.01
CA ILE A 40 7.93 6.78 -6.87
C ILE A 40 9.29 7.21 -7.44
N SER A 41 9.82 8.32 -6.93
CA SER A 41 11.14 8.80 -7.32
C SER A 41 12.23 7.78 -6.95
N LYS A 42 13.36 7.80 -7.67
CA LYS A 42 14.51 6.93 -7.34
C LYS A 42 15.08 7.22 -5.95
N GLU A 43 14.86 8.41 -5.40
CA GLU A 43 15.31 8.80 -4.06
C GLU A 43 14.41 8.25 -2.97
N ASP A 44 13.09 8.30 -3.17
CA ASP A 44 12.11 7.70 -2.24
C ASP A 44 12.23 6.17 -2.23
N LEU A 45 12.52 5.55 -3.37
CA LEU A 45 12.78 4.11 -3.46
C LEU A 45 13.94 3.65 -2.58
N LYS A 46 14.97 4.49 -2.37
CA LYS A 46 16.12 4.15 -1.50
C LYS A 46 15.73 4.10 -0.02
N GLN A 47 14.66 4.79 0.38
CA GLN A 47 14.17 4.80 1.76
C GLN A 47 13.26 3.61 2.06
N ILE A 48 12.75 2.94 1.02
CA ILE A 48 11.84 1.81 1.19
C ILE A 48 12.67 0.54 1.45
N PRO A 49 12.38 -0.22 2.53
CA PRO A 49 13.06 -1.47 2.79
C PRO A 49 12.96 -2.44 1.59
N PRO A 50 14.04 -3.15 1.20
CA PRO A 50 14.08 -3.98 -0.01
C PRO A 50 12.95 -5.02 -0.10
N LYS A 51 12.52 -5.56 1.05
CA LYS A 51 11.40 -6.52 1.15
C LYS A 51 10.05 -6.00 0.62
N TYR A 52 9.88 -4.69 0.53
CA TYR A 52 8.65 -4.05 0.08
C TYR A 52 8.71 -3.58 -1.37
N VAL A 53 9.91 -3.45 -1.96
CA VAL A 53 10.11 -2.98 -3.33
C VAL A 53 9.36 -3.85 -4.35
N GLY A 54 9.34 -5.18 -4.13
CA GLY A 54 8.56 -6.10 -4.97
C GLY A 54 7.04 -5.88 -4.91
N LYS A 55 6.52 -5.41 -3.76
CA LYS A 55 5.09 -5.10 -3.59
C LYS A 55 4.69 -3.79 -4.26
N LEU A 56 5.63 -2.85 -4.43
CA LEU A 56 5.38 -1.54 -5.07
C LEU A 56 4.96 -1.65 -6.54
N ASN A 57 5.30 -2.71 -7.26
CA ASN A 57 4.93 -2.83 -8.67
C ASN A 57 3.63 -3.62 -8.91
N GLN A 58 2.92 -4.04 -7.85
CA GLN A 58 1.71 -4.86 -7.98
C GLN A 58 0.54 -4.12 -8.64
N GLY A 59 0.48 -2.79 -8.53
CA GLY A 59 -0.53 -1.95 -9.20
C GLY A 59 -0.23 -1.65 -10.67
N LYS A 60 1.02 -1.85 -11.11
CA LYS A 60 1.45 -1.65 -12.50
C LYS A 60 1.28 -2.93 -13.31
N LYS A 61 0.04 -3.43 -13.44
CA LYS A 61 -0.22 -4.41 -14.50
C LYS A 61 -0.13 -3.69 -15.84
N ILE A 62 0.99 -3.98 -16.51
CA ILE A 62 1.35 -3.59 -17.87
C ILE A 62 0.18 -3.95 -18.80
N LYS A 63 -0.23 -2.97 -19.61
CA LYS A 63 -1.22 -3.12 -20.69
C LYS A 63 -0.56 -3.74 -21.92
#